data_AF-A0A2C6E206-F1
#
_entry.id   AF-A0A2C6E206-F1
#
_cell.length_a   1.000
_cell.length_b   1.000
_cell.length_c   1.000
_cell.angle_alpha   90.00
_cell.angle_beta   90.00
_cell.angle_gamma   90.00
#
_symmetry.space_group_name_H-M   'P 1'
#
loop_
_entity.id
_entity.type
_entity.pdbx_description
1 polymer ?
#
loop_
_entity_poly.entity_id
_entity_poly.type
_entity_poly.pdbx_seq_one_letter_code
_entity_poly.pdbx_strand_id
1 'polypeptide(L)' 'ATTEKERWIKNLLAKKSVKCVAIALTNKTVRTAYALLKNGSTYEPKILAA' A
#
# COMPACT_ATOMS: atom_id res chain seq x y z
N ALA A 1 1.80 -8.46 -10.61
CA ALA A 1 1.72 -7.25 -9.76
C ALA A 1 3.14 -6.89 -9.44
N THR A 2 3.58 -5.67 -9.74
CA THR A 2 5.00 -5.32 -9.75
C THR A 2 5.51 -5.04 -8.35
N THR A 3 4.64 -4.51 -7.49
CA THR A 3 4.94 -4.23 -6.08
C THR A 3 4.10 -5.08 -5.13
N GLU A 4 4.61 -5.32 -3.91
CA GLU A 4 3.88 -6.03 -2.87
C GLU A 4 2.57 -5.31 -2.50
N LYS A 5 2.57 -3.97 -2.56
CA LYS A 5 1.39 -3.14 -2.35
C LYS A 5 0.31 -3.39 -3.39
N GLU A 6 0.66 -3.48 -4.67
CA GLU A 6 -0.29 -3.81 -5.75
C GLU A 6 -0.86 -5.21 -5.61
N ARG A 7 -0.03 -6.21 -5.25
CA ARG A 7 -0.51 -7.58 -5.01
C ARG A 7 -1.52 -7.60 -3.87
N TRP A 8 -1.23 -6.88 -2.79
CA TRP A 8 -2.14 -6.73 -1.67
C TRP A 8 -3.47 -6.08 -2.08
N ILE A 9 -3.46 -5.00 -2.88
CA ILE A 9 -4.67 -4.34 -3.39
C ILE A 9 -5.50 -5.31 -4.25
N LYS A 10 -4.86 -6.03 -5.20
CA LYS A 10 -5.55 -6.99 -6.07
C LYS A 10 -6.22 -8.12 -5.27
N ASN A 11 -5.52 -8.64 -4.26
CA ASN A 11 -6.08 -9.65 -3.36
C ASN A 11 -7.25 -9.11 -2.51
N LEU A 12 -7.21 -7.83 -2.14
CA LEU A 12 -8.29 -7.18 -1.40
C LEU A 12 -9.53 -6.95 -2.27
N LEU A 13 -9.34 -6.51 -3.51
CA LEU A 13 -10.42 -6.30 -4.49
C LEU A 13 -11.16 -7.59 -4.81
N ALA A 14 -10.48 -8.74 -4.78
CA ALA A 14 -11.12 -10.05 -4.94
C ALA A 14 -12.10 -10.41 -3.80
N LYS A 15 -12.03 -9.73 -2.65
CA LYS A 15 -12.81 -10.06 -1.43
C LYS A 15 -13.71 -8.93 -0.95
N LYS A 16 -13.45 -7.68 -1.33
CA LYS A 16 -14.09 -6.47 -0.77
C LYS A 16 -14.45 -5.49 -1.88
N SER A 17 -15.41 -4.62 -1.59
CA SER A 17 -15.83 -3.56 -2.50
C SER A 17 -14.74 -2.52 -2.71
N VAL A 18 -14.74 -1.89 -3.90
CA VAL A 18 -13.75 -0.87 -4.30
C VAL A 18 -13.65 0.26 -3.27
N LYS A 19 -14.78 0.73 -2.70
CA LYS A 19 -14.80 1.79 -1.68
C LYS A 19 -14.02 1.39 -0.41
N CYS A 20 -14.20 0.16 0.06
CA CYS A 20 -13.51 -0.34 1.24
C CYS A 20 -12.00 -0.46 0.98
N VAL A 21 -11.62 -0.97 -0.19
CA VAL A 21 -10.20 -1.09 -0.58
C VAL A 21 -9.55 0.28 -0.73
N ALA A 22 -10.26 1.27 -1.29
CA ALA A 22 -9.76 2.64 -1.42
C ALA A 22 -9.47 3.27 -0.04
N ILE A 23 -10.38 3.15 0.92
CA ILE A 23 -10.17 3.64 2.29
C ILE A 23 -8.97 2.93 2.95
N ALA A 24 -8.88 1.61 2.80
CA ALA A 24 -7.77 0.84 3.35
C ALA A 24 -6.42 1.23 2.73
N LEU A 25 -6.41 1.51 1.43
CA LEU A 25 -5.22 2.00 0.72
C LEU A 25 -4.79 3.37 1.26
N THR A 26 -5.72 4.31 1.40
CA THR A 26 -5.46 5.65 1.97
C THR A 26 -4.91 5.55 3.39
N ASN A 27 -5.48 4.71 4.25
CA ASN A 27 -4.98 4.53 5.62
C ASN A 27 -3.55 3.98 5.62
N LYS A 28 -3.24 3.06 4.70
CA LYS A 28 -1.88 2.50 4.56
C LYS A 28 -0.89 3.53 4.06
N THR A 29 -1.27 4.38 3.09
CA THR A 29 -0.39 5.44 2.57
C THR A 29 -0.16 6.54 3.59
N VAL A 30 -1.19 6.99 4.32
CA VAL A 30 -1.05 7.99 5.38
C VAL A 30 -0.12 7.51 6.49
N ARG A 31 -0.27 6.26 6.95
CA ARG A 31 0.63 5.68 7.97
C ARG A 31 2.07 5.59 7.48
N THR A 32 2.26 5.28 6.19
CA THR A 32 3.59 5.23 5.58
C THR A 32 4.20 6.63 5.47
N ALA A 33 3.45 7.61 4.97
CA ALA A 33 3.89 9.00 4.86
C ALA A 33 4.27 9.59 6.22
N TYR A 34 3.47 9.36 7.25
CA TYR A 34 3.80 9.77 8.61
C TYR A 34 5.11 9.15 9.11
N ALA A 35 5.32 7.85 8.87
CA ALA A 35 6.56 7.18 9.27
C ALA A 35 7.79 7.72 8.52
N LEU A 36 7.66 8.01 7.21
CA LEU A 36 8.72 8.61 6.40
C LEU A 36 9.09 10.00 6.92
N LEU A 37 8.09 10.85 7.19
CA LEU A 37 8.31 12.20 7.73
C LEU A 37 8.94 12.14 9.13
N LYS A 38 8.46 11.24 9.99
CA LYS A 38 8.98 11.09 11.36
C LYS A 38 10.43 10.61 11.39
N ASN A 39 10.80 9.69 10.51
CA ASN A 39 12.13 9.08 10.48
C ASN A 39 13.10 9.79 9.53
N GLY A 40 12.63 10.78 8.76
CA GLY A 40 13.41 11.45 7.72
C GLY A 40 13.88 10.52 6.60
N SER A 41 13.21 9.39 6.39
CA SER A 41 13.63 8.35 5.45
C SER A 41 12.94 8.48 4.09
N THR A 42 13.57 7.96 3.05
CA THR A 42 13.02 7.89 1.68
C THR A 42 12.10 6.68 1.51
N TYR A 43 11.13 6.80 0.61
CA TYR A 43 10.20 5.71 0.31
C TYR A 43 10.83 4.70 -0.66
N GLU A 44 10.99 3.45 -0.23
CA GLU A 44 11.44 2.34 -1.07
C GLU A 44 10.33 1.27 -1.19
N PRO A 45 9.68 1.14 -2.36
CA PRO A 45 8.66 0.12 -2.55
C PRO A 45 9.31 -1.26 -2.62
N LYS A 46 8.76 -2.22 -1.86
CA LYS A 46 9.15 -3.63 -1.98
C LYS A 46 8.66 -4.19 -3.32
N ILE A 47 9.61 -4.37 -4.23
CA ILE A 47 9.39 -5.01 -5.53
C ILE A 47 9.20 -6.51 -5.27
N LEU A 48 8.19 -7.10 -5.90
CA LEU A 48 8.06 -8.55 -5.92
C LEU A 48 9.03 -9.08 -6.97
N ALA A 49 9.95 -9.96 -6.57
CA ALA A 49 10.78 -10.68 -7.54
C ALA A 49 9.86 -11.39 -8.55
N ALA A 50 10.23 -11.32 -9.82
CA ALA A 50 9.47 -11.85 -10.95
C ALA A 50 9.18 -13.35 -10.81
#